data_AF-A0A2S6RMA1-F1
#
_entry.id   AF-A0A2S6RMA1-F1
#
_cell.length_a   1.000
_cell.length_b   1.000
_cell.length_c   1.000
_cell.angle_alpha   90.00
_cell.angle_beta   90.00
_cell.angle_gamma   90.00
#
_symmetry.space_group_name_H-M   'P 1'
#
loop_
_entity.id
_entity.type
_entity.pdbx_description
1 polymer ?
#
loop_
_entity_poly.entity_id
_entity_poly.type
_entity_poly.pdbx_seq_one_letter_code
_entity_poly.pdbx_strand_id
1 'polypeptide(L)' 'KISEDVSPGIVVATLGYWRQKSKTGTVNSISSGKLADMGNAPTFSDNLVEVEKAS' A
#
# COMPACT_ATOMS: atom_id res chain seq x y z
N LYS A 1 -7.89 -10.95 -1.33
CA LYS A 1 -8.02 -12.17 -2.17
C LYS A 1 -6.69 -12.89 -2.12
N ILE A 2 -6.67 -14.20 -1.88
CA ILE A 2 -5.44 -15.01 -2.03
C ILE A 2 -5.36 -15.48 -3.48
N SER A 3 -4.18 -15.37 -4.10
CA SER A 3 -3.93 -15.73 -5.50
C SER A 3 -2.50 -16.22 -5.65
N GLU A 4 -2.25 -17.09 -6.62
CA GLU A 4 -0.89 -17.56 -6.98
C GLU A 4 -0.13 -16.54 -7.85
N ASP A 5 -0.82 -15.49 -8.34
CA ASP A 5 -0.22 -14.42 -9.15
C ASP A 5 0.75 -13.51 -8.38
N VAL A 6 0.86 -13.69 -7.05
CA VAL A 6 1.67 -12.86 -6.16
C VAL A 6 2.62 -13.75 -5.36
N SER A 7 3.91 -13.42 -5.37
CA SER A 7 4.94 -14.18 -4.66
C SER A 7 4.73 -14.21 -3.15
N PRO A 8 5.14 -15.29 -2.45
CA PRO A 8 5.13 -15.34 -1.00
C PRO A 8 5.87 -14.16 -0.36
N GLY A 9 5.29 -13.59 0.71
CA GLY A 9 5.84 -12.43 1.40
C GLY A 9 5.47 -11.08 0.79
N ILE A 10 4.72 -11.06 -0.32
CA ILE A 10 4.24 -9.83 -0.98
C ILE A 10 2.73 -9.74 -0.86
N VAL A 11 2.22 -8.53 -0.63
CA VAL A 11 0.80 -8.21 -0.73
C VAL A 11 0.59 -7.09 -1.75
N VAL A 12 -0.52 -7.19 -2.49
CA VAL A 12 -0.90 -6.19 -3.49
C VAL A 12 -2.17 -5.49 -3.03
N ALA A 13 -2.15 -4.16 -3.00
CA ALA A 13 -3.29 -3.32 -2.68
C ALA A 13 -3.49 -2.26 -3.78
N THR A 14 -4.73 -2.11 -4.24
CA THR A 14 -5.05 -1.24 -5.37
C THR A 14 -5.11 0.23 -4.95
N LEU A 15 -4.40 1.09 -5.70
CA LEU A 15 -4.57 2.54 -5.63
C LEU A 15 -5.84 2.97 -6.38
N GLY A 16 -6.56 3.95 -5.83
CA GLY A 16 -7.70 4.59 -6.51
C GLY A 16 -9.02 4.56 -5.74
N TYR A 17 -9.08 3.94 -4.56
CA TYR A 17 -10.27 4.04 -3.70
C TYR A 17 -10.44 5.44 -3.12
N TRP A 18 -11.68 5.95 -3.17
CA TRP A 18 -12.04 7.23 -2.58
C TRP A 18 -12.05 7.15 -1.06
N ARG A 19 -11.30 8.06 -0.40
CA ARG A 19 -11.21 8.11 1.07
C ARG A 19 -12.59 8.17 1.74
N GLN A 20 -13.49 9.01 1.24
CA GLN A 20 -14.85 9.17 1.78
C GLN A 20 -15.71 7.89 1.69
N LYS A 21 -15.39 6.99 0.76
CA LYS A 21 -16.10 5.73 0.53
C LYS A 21 -15.38 4.53 1.14
N SER A 22 -14.19 4.73 1.69
CA SER A 22 -13.42 3.67 2.33
C SER A 22 -13.65 3.69 3.83
N LYS A 23 -13.92 2.51 4.40
CA LYS A 23 -14.22 2.36 5.84
C LYS A 23 -12.98 2.48 6.73
N THR A 24 -11.81 2.11 6.21
CA THR A 24 -10.58 1.93 7.01
C THR A 24 -9.38 2.72 6.49
N GLY A 25 -9.54 3.51 5.42
CA GLY A 25 -8.47 4.33 4.84
C GLY A 25 -8.16 4.01 3.37
N THR A 26 -7.14 4.63 2.80
CA THR A 26 -6.70 4.40 1.42
C THR A 26 -5.30 3.82 1.41
N VAL A 27 -4.90 3.11 0.35
CA VAL A 27 -3.59 2.42 0.32
C VAL A 27 -2.40 3.35 0.59
N ASN A 28 -2.47 4.63 0.22
CA ASN A 28 -1.37 5.56 0.50
C ASN A 28 -1.18 5.87 1.99
N SER A 29 -2.09 5.46 2.89
CA SER A 29 -1.92 5.67 4.34
C SER A 29 -0.82 4.81 4.96
N ILE A 30 -0.39 3.74 4.29
CA ILE A 30 0.77 2.93 4.70
C ILE A 30 2.10 3.46 4.15
N SER A 31 2.06 4.45 3.26
CA SER A 31 3.26 4.96 2.61
C SER A 31 3.98 6.02 3.42
N SER A 32 5.30 5.98 3.37
CA SER A 32 6.13 7.03 3.95
C SER A 32 6.00 8.33 3.15
N GLY A 33 6.19 9.47 3.80
CA GLY A 33 6.30 10.78 3.14
C GLY A 33 7.68 11.08 2.55
N LYS A 34 8.60 10.09 2.53
CA LYS A 34 9.95 10.28 1.99
C LYS A 34 9.92 10.39 0.47
N LEU A 35 10.84 11.19 -0.05
CA LEU A 35 11.02 11.43 -1.47
C LEU A 35 12.43 10.97 -1.86
N ALA A 36 12.57 10.45 -3.07
CA ALA A 36 13.87 10.08 -3.65
C ALA A 36 14.72 11.34 -3.90
N ASP A 37 16.05 11.21 -3.87
CA ASP A 37 16.93 12.37 -4.06
C ASP A 37 16.73 13.02 -5.44
N MET A 38 16.70 12.18 -6.49
CA MET A 38 16.71 12.69 -7.84
C MET A 38 15.28 12.93 -8.32
N GLY A 39 14.93 14.19 -8.52
CA GLY A 39 13.60 14.60 -8.99
C GLY A 39 12.51 14.61 -7.92
N ASN A 40 12.87 14.42 -6.64
CA ASN A 40 11.94 14.49 -5.51
C ASN A 40 10.72 13.56 -5.68
N ALA A 41 10.94 12.40 -6.31
CA ALA A 41 9.88 11.47 -6.67
C ALA A 41 9.38 10.72 -5.42
N PRO A 42 8.08 10.40 -5.33
CA PRO A 42 7.55 9.65 -4.20
C PRO A 42 7.98 8.18 -4.21
N THR A 43 8.14 7.60 -3.02
CA THR A 43 8.55 6.20 -2.84
C THR A 43 7.39 5.27 -2.45
N PHE A 44 6.20 5.47 -3.04
CA PHE A 44 4.96 4.80 -2.61
C PHE A 44 4.95 3.27 -2.71
N SER A 45 5.88 2.67 -3.47
CA SER A 45 5.98 1.21 -3.60
C SER A 45 6.96 0.58 -2.60
N ASP A 46 7.72 1.39 -1.88
CA ASP A 46 8.66 0.92 -0.86
C ASP A 46 8.00 0.98 0.53
N ASN A 47 7.25 -0.08 0.85
CA ASN A 47 6.57 -0.21 2.14
C ASN A 47 6.86 -1.58 2.75
N LEU A 48 7.20 -1.58 4.03
CA LEU A 48 7.14 -2.78 4.88
C LEU A 48 5.85 -2.74 5.68
N VAL A 49 5.07 -3.81 5.61
CA VAL A 49 3.76 -3.91 6.26
C VAL A 49 3.61 -5.24 7.00
N GLU A 50 2.73 -5.22 7.98
CA GLU A 50 2.21 -6.41 8.65
C GLU A 50 0.74 -6.61 8.29
N VAL A 51 0.28 -7.86 8.23
CA VAL A 51 -1.11 -8.19 7.91
C VAL A 51 -1.67 -9.10 8.97
N GLU A 52 -2.83 -8.71 9.50
CA GLU A 52 -3.61 -9.51 10.44
C GLU A 52 -5.01 -9.80 9.89
N LYS A 53 -5.68 -10.79 10.48
CA LYS A 53 -7.07 -11.07 10.15
C LYS A 53 -7.94 -9.93 10.69
N ALA A 54 -8.70 -9.28 9.81
CA ALA A 54 -9.71 -8.32 10.23
C ALA A 54 -10.76 -9.00 11.13
N SER A 55 -11.09 -8.34 12.25
CA SER A 55 -12.10 -8.76 13.23
C SER A 55 -13.51 -8.74 12.67
#